data_AF-U2Z8R1-F1
#
_entry.id   AF-U2Z8R1-F1
#
_cell.length_a   1.000
_cell.length_b   1.000
_cell.length_c   1.000
_cell.angle_alpha   90.00
_cell.angle_beta   90.00
_cell.angle_gamma   90.00
#
_symmetry.space_group_name_H-M   'P 1'
#
loop_
_entity.id
_entity.type
_entity.pdbx_description
1 polymer ?
#
loop_
_entity_poly.entity_id
_entity_poly.type
_entity_poly.pdbx_seq_one_letter_code
_entity_poly.pdbx_strand_id
1 'polypeptide(L)'
;MGRVYAQLTLEERRKIERWRHARVSVNEMARVLRRHRSTIFRELRRNHFQDPCMPKVVGYFAMAAQLRTSDRRARQRKLTWHPQLRDQVVERIKEGWKPEQIAGRMQIERAPLRVCQATIYRYIYAKEGLREELWWYLPTHRKARRPRRARKCRAPKFHRDVSILFRPEAVAQRSQFGHREADLMLFRQRFGSANVTSLVERVSRFTVLLKNADKRTGPSWTRSSQRSVRCPSRRADRSLSTAAPSSSHGRTTKRRSAPVAGSATLPRLGRKARSRTPTVAPAAGYPETATSTNSRTTTSARSAIG
;
A
#
# COMPACT_ATOMS: atom_id res chain seq x y z
N MET A 1 39.05 -27.44 23.02
CA MET A 1 37.94 -26.70 22.36
C MET A 1 38.30 -26.43 20.90
N GLY A 2 37.43 -26.77 19.95
CA GLY A 2 37.68 -26.50 18.53
C GLY A 2 37.64 -24.99 18.21
N ARG A 3 38.65 -24.48 17.49
CA ARG A 3 38.67 -23.07 17.06
C ARG A 3 37.58 -22.83 16.01
N VAL A 4 36.48 -22.18 16.40
CA VAL A 4 35.43 -21.75 15.47
C VAL A 4 36.03 -20.79 14.44
N TYR A 5 36.00 -21.18 13.17
CA TYR A 5 36.56 -20.40 12.07
C TYR A 5 35.66 -19.19 11.75
N ALA A 6 35.85 -18.10 12.49
CA ALA A 6 35.18 -16.83 12.25
C ALA A 6 35.80 -16.10 11.03
N GLN A 7 34.99 -15.92 9.98
CA GLN A 7 35.32 -15.07 8.84
C GLN A 7 35.54 -13.60 9.27
N LEU A 8 36.24 -12.82 8.45
CA LEU A 8 36.31 -11.36 8.64
C LEU A 8 34.95 -10.72 8.30
N THR A 9 34.48 -9.82 9.16
CA THR A 9 33.26 -9.02 8.97
C THR A 9 33.52 -7.84 8.03
N LEU A 10 32.45 -7.19 7.56
CA LEU A 10 32.58 -5.97 6.74
C LEU A 10 33.25 -4.82 7.52
N GLU A 11 33.00 -4.73 8.82
CA GLU A 11 33.62 -3.71 9.68
C GLU A 11 35.12 -3.95 9.86
N GLU A 12 35.53 -5.20 10.07
CA GLU A 12 36.95 -5.57 10.13
C GLU A 12 37.64 -5.25 8.79
N ARG A 13 36.99 -5.53 7.64
CA ARG A 13 37.49 -5.14 6.31
C ARG A 13 37.66 -3.63 6.14
N ARG A 14 36.68 -2.83 6.56
CA ARG A 14 36.75 -1.34 6.53
C ARG A 14 37.87 -0.78 7.41
N LYS A 15 38.15 -1.42 8.56
CA LYS A 15 39.30 -1.08 9.41
C LYS A 15 40.62 -1.39 8.69
N ILE A 16 40.74 -2.58 8.08
CA ILE A 16 41.94 -2.98 7.30
C ILE A 16 42.19 -2.01 6.13
N GLU A 17 41.16 -1.62 5.39
CA GLU A 17 41.23 -0.61 4.31
C GLU A 17 41.78 0.73 4.84
N ARG A 18 41.18 1.31 5.88
CA ARG A 18 41.64 2.57 6.51
C ARG A 18 43.10 2.48 6.96
N TRP A 19 43.47 1.39 7.64
CA TRP A 19 44.84 1.16 8.11
C TRP A 19 45.83 0.93 6.97
N ARG A 20 45.40 0.38 5.83
CA ARG A 20 46.24 0.23 4.65
C ARG A 20 46.54 1.58 4.00
N HIS A 21 45.58 2.50 3.95
CA HIS A 21 45.82 3.89 3.54
C HIS A 21 46.77 4.62 4.52
N ALA A 22 46.60 4.40 5.83
CA ALA A 22 47.49 4.92 6.87
C ALA A 22 48.84 4.18 7.01
N ARG A 23 49.18 3.25 6.09
CA ARG A 23 50.43 2.46 6.06
C ARG A 23 50.78 1.69 7.34
N VAL A 24 49.78 1.38 8.18
CA VAL A 24 49.95 0.63 9.44
C VAL A 24 50.47 -0.79 9.17
N SER A 25 51.27 -1.35 10.09
CA SER A 25 51.85 -2.68 9.92
C SER A 25 50.81 -3.81 10.03
N VAL A 26 50.99 -4.90 9.27
CA VAL A 26 50.07 -6.05 9.31
C VAL A 26 50.06 -6.73 10.69
N ASN A 27 51.17 -6.68 11.44
CA ASN A 27 51.27 -7.22 12.79
C ASN A 27 50.42 -6.41 13.79
N GLU A 28 50.39 -5.09 13.63
CA GLU A 28 49.57 -4.21 14.46
C GLU A 28 48.07 -4.36 14.14
N MET A 29 47.71 -4.41 12.85
CA MET A 29 46.33 -4.76 12.44
C MET A 29 45.88 -6.10 13.04
N ALA A 30 46.78 -7.09 13.09
CA ALA A 30 46.51 -8.41 13.66
C ALA A 30 46.27 -8.34 15.18
N ARG A 31 47.11 -7.57 15.91
CA ARG A 31 46.98 -7.30 17.35
C ARG A 31 45.64 -6.61 17.67
N VAL A 32 45.31 -5.54 16.95
CA VAL A 32 44.08 -4.74 17.20
C VAL A 32 42.81 -5.54 16.87
N LEU A 33 42.79 -6.31 15.78
CA LEU A 33 41.63 -7.16 15.44
C LEU A 33 41.58 -8.49 16.22
N ARG A 34 42.59 -8.79 17.06
CA ARG A 34 42.75 -10.08 17.74
C ARG A 34 42.68 -11.27 16.77
N ARG A 35 43.24 -11.12 15.56
CA ARG A 35 43.30 -12.17 14.52
C ARG A 35 44.75 -12.57 14.26
N HIS A 36 44.99 -13.81 13.87
CA HIS A 36 46.34 -14.25 13.50
C HIS A 36 46.87 -13.52 12.25
N ARG A 37 48.15 -13.14 12.24
CA ARG A 37 48.81 -12.37 11.15
C ARG A 37 48.53 -12.94 9.75
N SER A 38 48.60 -14.27 9.60
CA SER A 38 48.38 -14.94 8.32
C SER A 38 46.95 -14.79 7.79
N THR A 39 45.96 -14.50 8.64
CA THR A 39 44.58 -14.22 8.22
C THR A 39 44.51 -12.92 7.43
N ILE A 40 45.18 -11.86 7.91
CA ILE A 40 45.21 -10.56 7.24
C ILE A 40 46.07 -10.63 5.97
N PHE A 41 47.23 -11.28 6.01
CA PHE A 41 48.02 -11.54 4.78
C PHE A 41 47.22 -12.30 3.71
N ARG A 42 46.47 -13.35 4.10
CA ARG A 42 45.61 -14.11 3.17
C ARG A 42 44.45 -13.28 2.65
N GLU A 43 43.82 -12.44 3.47
CA GLU A 43 42.76 -11.51 3.05
C GLU A 43 43.29 -10.49 2.04
N LEU A 44 44.38 -9.78 2.36
CA LEU A 44 45.01 -8.79 1.47
C LEU A 44 45.44 -9.42 0.13
N ARG A 45 46.12 -10.57 0.15
CA ARG A 45 46.56 -11.27 -1.07
C ARG A 45 45.40 -11.77 -1.94
N ARG A 46 44.29 -12.24 -1.34
CA ARG A 46 43.14 -12.79 -2.08
C ARG A 46 42.16 -11.74 -2.59
N ASN A 47 42.21 -10.52 -2.06
CA ASN A 47 41.27 -9.45 -2.35
C ASN A 47 41.95 -8.17 -2.88
N HIS A 48 43.19 -8.28 -3.37
CA HIS A 48 43.85 -7.22 -4.12
C HIS A 48 43.02 -6.87 -5.37
N PHE A 49 42.66 -5.60 -5.50
CA PHE A 49 41.95 -5.05 -6.66
C PHE A 49 42.94 -4.31 -7.55
N GLN A 50 42.86 -4.62 -8.84
CA GLN A 50 43.61 -4.00 -9.92
C GLN A 50 42.72 -4.12 -11.15
N ASP A 51 42.54 -3.02 -11.87
CA ASP A 51 41.69 -2.94 -13.05
C ASP A 51 42.53 -2.34 -14.20
N PRO A 52 42.71 -3.05 -15.33
CA PRO A 52 43.46 -2.54 -16.48
C PRO A 52 42.87 -1.24 -17.06
N CYS A 53 41.55 -1.04 -16.95
CA CYS A 53 40.87 0.16 -17.44
C CYS A 53 40.98 1.34 -16.46
N MET A 54 41.34 1.08 -15.20
CA MET A 54 41.55 2.10 -14.16
C MET A 54 42.88 1.89 -13.43
N PRO A 55 44.04 2.09 -14.10
CA PRO A 55 45.36 1.83 -13.52
C PRO A 55 45.71 2.70 -12.29
N LYS A 56 44.94 3.78 -12.04
CA LYS A 56 45.05 4.61 -10.83
C LYS A 56 44.36 3.99 -9.60
N VAL A 57 43.49 2.99 -9.78
CA VAL A 57 42.65 2.38 -8.73
C VAL A 57 43.18 0.99 -8.40
N VAL A 58 44.34 0.95 -7.74
CA VAL A 58 45.02 -0.30 -7.35
C VAL A 58 45.16 -0.35 -5.83
N GLY A 59 44.75 -1.47 -5.21
CA GLY A 59 44.88 -1.64 -3.76
C GLY A 59 43.88 -2.61 -3.13
N TYR A 60 43.62 -2.43 -1.83
CA TYR A 60 42.64 -3.20 -1.09
C TYR A 60 41.43 -2.33 -0.75
N PHE A 61 40.27 -2.66 -1.32
CA PHE A 61 39.01 -1.98 -1.04
C PHE A 61 38.06 -2.91 -0.27
N ALA A 62 37.54 -2.48 0.87
CA ALA A 62 36.75 -3.31 1.78
C ALA A 62 35.46 -3.81 1.14
N MET A 63 34.79 -2.95 0.36
CA MET A 63 33.57 -3.30 -0.37
C MET A 63 33.83 -4.32 -1.49
N ALA A 64 34.90 -4.14 -2.27
CA ALA A 64 35.30 -5.10 -3.31
C ALA A 64 35.73 -6.45 -2.71
N ALA A 65 36.47 -6.42 -1.60
CA ALA A 65 36.87 -7.59 -0.83
C ALA A 65 35.66 -8.35 -0.26
N GLN A 66 34.64 -7.64 0.24
CA GLN A 66 33.38 -8.22 0.68
C GLN A 66 32.62 -8.86 -0.49
N LEU A 67 32.46 -8.16 -1.61
CA LEU A 67 31.76 -8.65 -2.81
C LEU A 67 32.43 -9.93 -3.36
N ARG A 68 33.74 -9.90 -3.61
CA ARG A 68 34.52 -11.08 -4.03
C ARG A 68 34.41 -12.24 -3.04
N THR A 69 34.28 -11.95 -1.74
CA THR A 69 34.07 -12.99 -0.72
C THR A 69 32.65 -13.56 -0.75
N SER A 70 31.61 -12.75 -0.96
CA SER A 70 30.25 -13.25 -1.16
C SER A 70 30.10 -14.05 -2.44
N ASP A 71 30.74 -13.64 -3.54
CA ASP A 71 30.66 -14.32 -4.84
C ASP A 71 31.34 -15.70 -4.78
N ARG A 72 32.52 -15.81 -4.14
CA ARG A 72 33.17 -17.11 -3.90
C ARG A 72 32.29 -18.06 -3.08
N ARG A 73 31.60 -17.55 -2.04
CA ARG A 73 30.63 -18.34 -1.27
C ARG A 73 29.35 -18.67 -2.06
N ALA A 74 28.94 -17.81 -2.99
CA ALA A 74 27.78 -18.04 -3.84
C ALA A 74 28.02 -19.20 -4.82
N ARG A 75 29.20 -19.26 -5.43
CA ARG A 75 29.62 -20.38 -6.31
C ARG A 75 29.62 -21.73 -5.59
N GLN A 76 29.87 -21.75 -4.27
CA GLN A 76 29.83 -22.96 -3.44
C GLN A 76 28.43 -23.32 -2.89
N ARG A 77 27.36 -22.66 -3.34
CA ARG A 77 25.99 -23.06 -2.97
C ARG A 77 25.64 -24.39 -3.65
N LYS A 78 24.99 -25.31 -2.92
CA LYS A 78 24.66 -26.65 -3.41
C LYS A 78 23.92 -26.67 -4.76
N LEU A 79 22.96 -25.75 -4.96
CA LEU A 79 22.20 -25.62 -6.21
C LEU A 79 22.98 -24.92 -7.34
N THR A 80 24.07 -24.21 -7.03
CA THR A 80 25.01 -23.67 -8.03
C THR A 80 26.05 -24.71 -8.43
N TRP A 81 26.42 -25.59 -7.50
CA TRP A 81 27.40 -26.67 -7.71
C TRP A 81 26.82 -27.90 -8.43
N HIS A 82 25.54 -28.23 -8.20
CA HIS A 82 24.85 -29.35 -8.83
C HIS A 82 23.71 -28.85 -9.75
N PRO A 83 23.96 -28.62 -11.05
CA PRO A 83 22.95 -28.08 -11.96
C PRO A 83 21.74 -29.01 -12.14
N GLN A 84 21.96 -30.32 -12.30
CA GLN A 84 20.87 -31.32 -12.39
C GLN A 84 19.90 -31.26 -11.20
N LEU A 85 20.41 -31.02 -9.98
CA LEU A 85 19.61 -30.88 -8.77
C LEU A 85 18.86 -29.55 -8.71
N ARG A 86 19.44 -28.47 -9.28
CA ARG A 86 18.77 -27.18 -9.45
C ARG A 86 17.61 -27.30 -10.42
N ASP A 87 17.82 -27.93 -11.57
CA ASP A 87 16.82 -28.02 -12.64
C ASP A 87 15.59 -28.78 -12.14
N GLN A 88 15.80 -29.92 -11.47
CA GLN A 88 14.78 -30.69 -10.75
C GLN A 88 14.03 -29.94 -9.62
N VAL A 89 14.64 -28.89 -9.04
CA VAL A 89 13.98 -28.03 -8.04
C VAL A 89 13.21 -26.92 -8.72
N VAL A 90 13.75 -26.33 -9.79
CA VAL A 90 13.11 -25.28 -10.60
C VAL A 90 11.86 -25.80 -11.29
N GLU A 91 11.90 -27.00 -11.87
CA GLU A 91 10.78 -27.68 -12.49
C GLU A 91 9.61 -27.87 -11.50
N ARG A 92 9.86 -28.53 -10.37
CA ARG A 92 8.85 -28.71 -9.30
C ARG A 92 8.33 -27.38 -8.73
N ILE A 93 9.15 -26.32 -8.68
CA ILE A 93 8.67 -24.98 -8.31
C ILE A 93 7.70 -24.45 -9.36
N LYS A 94 7.99 -24.60 -10.66
CA LYS A 94 7.13 -24.15 -11.76
C LYS A 94 5.82 -24.92 -11.84
N GLU A 95 5.82 -26.20 -11.47
CA GLU A 95 4.61 -27.01 -11.22
C GLU A 95 3.77 -26.54 -10.02
N GLY A 96 4.26 -25.58 -9.22
CA GLY A 96 3.55 -25.02 -8.06
C GLY A 96 3.79 -25.73 -6.72
N TRP A 97 4.79 -26.61 -6.61
CA TRP A 97 5.12 -27.25 -5.33
C TRP A 97 5.71 -26.25 -4.33
N LYS A 98 5.35 -26.40 -3.05
CA LYS A 98 5.98 -25.62 -1.97
C LYS A 98 7.41 -26.12 -1.71
N PRO A 99 8.37 -25.24 -1.38
CA PRO A 99 9.74 -25.64 -1.02
C PRO A 99 9.83 -26.70 0.10
N GLU A 100 8.89 -26.69 1.05
CA GLU A 100 8.77 -27.72 2.08
C GLU A 100 8.40 -29.09 1.50
N GLN A 101 7.48 -29.12 0.53
CA GLN A 101 7.04 -30.36 -0.13
C GLN A 101 8.18 -30.95 -0.98
N ILE A 102 8.93 -30.12 -1.69
CA ILE A 102 10.10 -30.55 -2.49
C ILE A 102 11.16 -31.18 -1.56
N ALA A 103 11.51 -30.49 -0.47
CA ALA A 103 12.49 -31.00 0.51
C ALA A 103 12.04 -32.31 1.18
N GLY A 104 10.77 -32.41 1.58
CA GLY A 104 10.21 -33.62 2.18
C GLY A 104 10.11 -34.78 1.18
N ARG A 105 9.72 -34.52 -0.07
CA ARG A 105 9.63 -35.52 -1.14
C ARG A 105 11.00 -36.13 -1.44
N MET A 106 12.05 -35.30 -1.56
CA MET A 106 13.44 -35.77 -1.72
C MET A 106 13.94 -36.64 -0.55
N GLN A 107 13.38 -36.46 0.65
CA GLN A 107 13.71 -37.30 1.81
C GLN A 107 13.01 -38.66 1.74
N ILE A 108 11.74 -38.70 1.30
CA ILE A 108 10.94 -39.92 1.13
C ILE A 108 11.49 -40.77 -0.02
N GLU A 109 11.77 -40.17 -1.18
CA GLU A 109 12.38 -40.81 -2.36
C GLU A 109 13.84 -41.25 -2.14
N ARG A 110 14.36 -41.03 -0.91
CA ARG A 110 15.73 -41.34 -0.48
C ARG A 110 16.85 -40.78 -1.38
N ALA A 111 16.56 -39.77 -2.20
CA ALA A 111 17.47 -39.21 -3.20
C ALA A 111 18.91 -38.99 -2.67
N PRO A 112 19.96 -39.31 -3.47
CA PRO A 112 21.36 -39.23 -3.01
C PRO A 112 21.79 -37.79 -2.71
N LEU A 113 21.26 -36.81 -3.45
CA LEU A 113 21.49 -35.38 -3.23
C LEU A 113 20.18 -34.70 -2.81
N ARG A 114 20.07 -34.34 -1.53
CA ARG A 114 18.88 -33.68 -0.96
C ARG A 114 19.11 -32.19 -0.67
N VAL A 115 18.01 -31.44 -0.61
CA VAL A 115 18.00 -29.99 -0.37
C VAL A 115 16.98 -29.66 0.72
N CYS A 116 17.32 -28.81 1.68
CA CYS A 116 16.36 -28.30 2.66
C CYS A 116 15.61 -27.08 2.09
N GLN A 117 14.38 -26.84 2.57
CA GLN A 117 13.53 -25.70 2.19
C GLN A 117 14.26 -24.35 2.33
N ALA A 118 15.10 -24.18 3.35
CA ALA A 118 15.91 -22.98 3.53
C ALA A 118 16.95 -22.77 2.41
N THR A 119 17.50 -23.85 1.84
CA THR A 119 18.42 -23.75 0.68
C THR A 119 17.66 -23.44 -0.61
N ILE A 120 16.45 -23.99 -0.77
CA ILE A 120 15.55 -23.66 -1.89
C ILE A 120 15.16 -22.18 -1.84
N TYR A 121 14.64 -21.68 -0.71
CA TYR A 121 14.34 -20.24 -0.55
C TYR A 121 15.55 -19.33 -0.77
N ARG A 122 16.73 -19.75 -0.31
CA ARG A 122 17.98 -19.00 -0.55
C ARG A 122 18.36 -18.96 -2.04
N TYR A 123 17.92 -19.90 -2.86
CA TYR A 123 18.10 -19.89 -4.32
C TYR A 123 17.07 -19.02 -5.02
N ILE A 124 15.78 -19.16 -4.66
CA ILE A 124 14.68 -18.33 -5.22
C ILE A 124 14.98 -16.83 -5.05
N TYR A 125 15.48 -16.42 -3.88
CA TYR A 125 15.86 -15.03 -3.61
C TYR A 125 17.34 -14.71 -3.91
N ALA A 126 18.04 -15.57 -4.64
CA ALA A 126 19.37 -15.27 -5.17
C ALA A 126 19.29 -14.48 -6.48
N LYS A 127 20.44 -14.00 -7.00
CA LYS A 127 20.48 -13.29 -8.29
C LYS A 127 20.01 -14.19 -9.44
N GLU A 128 20.27 -15.48 -9.32
CA GLU A 128 19.90 -16.53 -10.28
C GLU A 128 18.39 -16.77 -10.27
N GLY A 129 17.80 -17.16 -9.12
CA GLY A 129 16.36 -17.42 -9.00
C GLY A 129 15.47 -16.18 -9.20
N LEU A 130 15.99 -14.97 -8.97
CA LEU A 130 15.30 -13.71 -9.30
C LEU A 130 15.26 -13.44 -10.82
N ARG A 131 16.30 -13.82 -11.58
CA ARG A 131 16.32 -13.72 -13.05
C ARG A 131 15.38 -14.72 -13.71
N GLU A 132 15.24 -15.90 -13.10
CA GLU A 132 14.28 -16.94 -13.51
C GLU A 132 12.85 -16.69 -12.99
N GLU A 133 12.61 -15.57 -12.31
CA GLU A 133 11.30 -15.17 -11.78
C GLU A 133 10.60 -16.20 -10.86
N LEU A 134 11.37 -17.11 -10.25
CA LEU A 134 10.88 -18.25 -9.45
C LEU A 134 9.98 -17.86 -8.26
N TRP A 135 10.04 -16.60 -7.85
CA TRP A 135 9.22 -16.05 -6.77
C TRP A 135 7.73 -15.95 -7.12
N TRP A 136 7.36 -15.87 -8.41
CA TRP A 136 5.97 -15.86 -8.87
C TRP A 136 5.26 -17.20 -8.63
N TYR A 137 5.98 -18.31 -8.83
CA TYR A 137 5.44 -19.66 -8.70
C TYR A 137 5.25 -20.12 -7.24
N LEU A 138 5.72 -19.35 -6.26
CA LEU A 138 5.51 -19.65 -4.84
C LEU A 138 4.02 -19.55 -4.48
N PRO A 139 3.37 -20.61 -3.93
CA PRO A 139 1.94 -20.63 -3.59
C PRO A 139 1.47 -19.63 -2.53
N THR A 140 2.34 -18.71 -2.09
CA THR A 140 1.98 -17.61 -1.20
C THR A 140 2.84 -16.39 -1.55
N HIS A 141 2.42 -15.67 -2.60
CA HIS A 141 2.68 -14.23 -2.66
C HIS A 141 2.20 -13.63 -1.33
N ARG A 142 3.13 -13.02 -0.56
CA ARG A 142 3.02 -12.81 0.90
C ARG A 142 1.59 -12.50 1.36
N LYS A 143 0.97 -13.40 2.13
CA LYS A 143 -0.36 -13.16 2.75
C LYS A 143 -0.38 -11.77 3.38
N ALA A 144 -1.22 -10.89 2.85
CA ALA A 144 -1.32 -9.50 3.30
C ALA A 144 -1.65 -9.49 4.81
N ARG A 145 -0.66 -9.08 5.62
CA ARG A 145 -0.78 -9.10 7.08
C ARG A 145 -1.83 -8.07 7.51
N ARG A 146 -3.05 -8.52 7.80
CA ARG A 146 -4.06 -7.68 8.45
C ARG A 146 -3.58 -7.36 9.87
N PRO A 147 -3.64 -6.10 10.34
CA PRO A 147 -3.31 -5.75 11.72
C PRO A 147 -4.11 -6.61 12.71
N ARG A 148 -3.46 -7.07 13.80
CA ARG A 148 -4.07 -7.99 14.79
C ARG A 148 -5.32 -7.45 15.48
N ARG A 149 -5.58 -6.14 15.37
CA ARG A 149 -6.78 -5.43 15.87
C ARG A 149 -7.49 -4.60 14.79
N ALA A 150 -7.31 -4.93 13.51
CA ALA A 150 -8.04 -4.27 12.43
C ALA A 150 -9.56 -4.51 12.59
N ARG A 151 -10.34 -3.42 12.57
CA ARG A 151 -11.80 -3.50 12.65
C ARG A 151 -12.31 -4.30 11.45
N LYS A 152 -13.06 -5.39 11.70
CA LYS A 152 -13.74 -6.14 10.62
C LYS A 152 -14.66 -5.16 9.89
N CYS A 153 -14.43 -4.94 8.59
CA CYS A 153 -15.38 -4.19 7.76
C CYS A 153 -16.74 -4.89 7.86
N ARG A 154 -17.77 -4.11 8.23
CA ARG A 154 -19.15 -4.59 8.18
C ARG A 154 -19.57 -4.66 6.71
N ALA A 155 -20.38 -5.66 6.36
CA ALA A 155 -21.05 -5.67 5.07
C ALA A 155 -21.88 -4.38 4.91
N PRO A 156 -22.03 -3.83 3.69
CA PRO A 156 -22.95 -2.73 3.45
C PRO A 156 -24.37 -3.14 3.85
N LYS A 157 -25.14 -2.21 4.41
CA LYS A 157 -26.54 -2.46 4.82
C LYS A 157 -27.52 -2.58 3.65
N PHE A 158 -27.13 -2.12 2.47
CA PHE A 158 -27.98 -2.04 1.29
C PHE A 158 -27.31 -2.76 0.13
N HIS A 159 -28.11 -3.31 -0.79
CA HIS A 159 -27.60 -3.89 -2.02
C HIS A 159 -26.91 -2.81 -2.87
N ARG A 160 -25.97 -3.22 -3.74
CA ARG A 160 -25.16 -2.27 -4.53
C ARG A 160 -26.04 -1.36 -5.39
N ASP A 161 -27.10 -1.92 -5.97
CA ASP A 161 -28.01 -1.25 -6.92
C ASP A 161 -28.90 -0.20 -6.25
N VAL A 162 -29.06 -0.27 -4.91
CA VAL A 162 -29.81 0.72 -4.11
C VAL A 162 -28.88 1.84 -3.60
N SER A 163 -27.59 1.82 -3.98
CA SER A 163 -26.65 2.88 -3.63
C SER A 163 -26.96 4.18 -4.37
N ILE A 164 -26.76 5.31 -3.68
CA ILE A 164 -26.89 6.69 -4.22
C ILE A 164 -26.04 6.88 -5.50
N LEU A 165 -24.97 6.08 -5.66
CA LEU A 165 -24.11 6.08 -6.84
C LEU A 165 -24.80 5.61 -8.14
N PHE A 166 -25.85 4.78 -8.05
CA PHE A 166 -26.56 4.18 -9.20
C PHE A 166 -27.97 4.74 -9.39
N ARG A 167 -28.23 5.94 -8.87
CA ARG A 167 -29.52 6.63 -9.05
C ARG A 167 -29.79 6.95 -10.54
N PRO A 168 -31.06 6.93 -10.99
CA PRO A 168 -31.42 7.34 -12.34
C PRO A 168 -30.98 8.78 -12.66
N GLU A 169 -30.62 9.02 -13.92
CA GLU A 169 -29.99 10.28 -14.33
C GLU A 169 -30.87 11.51 -14.09
N ALA A 170 -32.19 11.41 -14.28
CA ALA A 170 -33.13 12.50 -13.96
C ALA A 170 -33.06 12.95 -12.48
N VAL A 171 -32.91 12.00 -11.55
CA VAL A 171 -32.72 12.28 -10.11
C VAL A 171 -31.32 12.86 -9.85
N ALA A 172 -30.32 12.42 -10.65
CA ALA A 172 -28.95 12.89 -10.54
C ALA A 172 -28.82 14.37 -10.95
N GLN A 173 -29.31 14.70 -12.13
CA GLN A 173 -29.34 16.04 -12.73
C GLN A 173 -30.35 16.98 -12.07
N ARG A 174 -31.27 16.47 -11.23
CA ARG A 174 -32.35 17.23 -10.55
C ARG A 174 -33.36 17.82 -11.55
N SER A 175 -33.70 17.09 -12.61
CA SER A 175 -34.67 17.54 -13.62
C SER A 175 -36.14 17.31 -13.22
N GLN A 176 -36.40 16.36 -12.31
CA GLN A 176 -37.77 16.00 -11.88
C GLN A 176 -38.04 16.43 -10.42
N PHE A 177 -39.14 17.15 -10.21
CA PHE A 177 -39.61 17.58 -8.89
C PHE A 177 -40.28 16.43 -8.12
N GLY A 178 -40.03 16.37 -6.82
CA GLY A 178 -40.68 15.44 -5.89
C GLY A 178 -39.72 14.40 -5.30
N HIS A 179 -38.52 14.25 -5.86
CA HIS A 179 -37.47 13.42 -5.26
C HIS A 179 -36.90 14.12 -4.03
N ARG A 180 -37.06 13.49 -2.86
CA ARG A 180 -36.57 14.00 -1.58
C ARG A 180 -35.43 13.14 -1.04
N GLU A 181 -34.37 13.77 -0.55
CA GLU A 181 -33.31 13.13 0.21
C GLU A 181 -33.61 13.26 1.71
N ALA A 182 -33.38 12.18 2.46
CA ALA A 182 -33.71 12.06 3.87
C ALA A 182 -32.45 11.78 4.69
N ASP A 183 -31.90 12.83 5.32
CA ASP A 183 -30.74 12.73 6.21
C ASP A 183 -31.19 12.74 7.68
N LEU A 184 -30.54 11.91 8.51
CA LEU A 184 -30.78 11.86 9.96
C LEU A 184 -29.61 12.49 10.71
N MET A 185 -29.83 13.70 11.24
CA MET A 185 -28.90 14.38 12.12
C MET A 185 -28.98 13.76 13.53
N LEU A 186 -27.95 13.01 13.88
CA LEU A 186 -27.76 12.36 15.17
C LEU A 186 -27.00 13.28 16.13
N PHE A 187 -27.64 13.70 17.22
CA PHE A 187 -26.98 14.46 18.27
C PHE A 187 -26.20 13.54 19.24
N ARG A 188 -25.24 14.11 19.98
CA ARG A 188 -24.51 13.38 21.03
C ARG A 188 -25.48 12.98 22.15
N GLN A 189 -25.42 11.73 22.60
CA GLN A 189 -26.35 11.17 23.61
C GLN A 189 -26.49 12.00 24.90
N ARG A 190 -25.46 12.77 25.29
CA ARG A 190 -25.51 13.72 26.42
C ARG A 190 -26.58 14.82 26.28
N PHE A 191 -27.12 15.03 25.10
CA PHE A 191 -28.17 16.02 24.80
C PHE A 191 -29.56 15.38 24.62
N GLY A 192 -29.73 14.12 25.04
CA GLY A 192 -30.98 13.37 24.95
C GLY A 192 -31.08 12.44 23.74
N SER A 193 -32.27 11.85 23.57
CA SER A 193 -32.59 10.92 22.48
C SER A 193 -33.02 11.62 21.18
N ALA A 194 -33.43 12.88 21.24
CA ALA A 194 -33.96 13.63 20.13
C ALA A 194 -32.96 13.75 18.96
N ASN A 195 -33.40 13.28 17.79
CA ASN A 195 -32.70 13.40 16.51
C ASN A 195 -33.53 14.34 15.61
N VAL A 196 -32.92 14.87 14.55
CA VAL A 196 -33.64 15.64 13.53
C VAL A 196 -33.48 14.96 12.19
N THR A 197 -34.59 14.65 11.53
CA THR A 197 -34.59 14.19 10.14
C THR A 197 -34.83 15.39 9.24
N SER A 198 -33.90 15.68 8.34
CA SER A 198 -34.08 16.67 7.28
C SER A 198 -34.53 15.97 6.00
N LEU A 199 -35.72 16.35 5.52
CA LEU A 199 -36.25 15.96 4.22
C LEU A 199 -36.06 17.13 3.25
N VAL A 200 -35.16 16.98 2.26
CA VAL A 200 -34.82 18.04 1.30
C VAL A 200 -35.27 17.63 -0.10
N GLU A 201 -36.15 18.40 -0.72
CA GLU A 201 -36.53 18.20 -2.12
C GLU A 201 -35.38 18.63 -3.05
N ARG A 202 -35.02 17.80 -4.03
CA ARG A 202 -33.75 17.94 -4.76
C ARG A 202 -33.71 19.11 -5.74
N VAL A 203 -34.84 19.57 -6.27
CA VAL A 203 -34.93 20.63 -7.28
C VAL A 203 -35.10 22.00 -6.63
N SER A 204 -36.23 22.17 -5.94
CA SER A 204 -36.66 23.39 -5.24
C SER A 204 -35.88 23.68 -3.95
N ARG A 205 -35.17 22.68 -3.41
CA ARG A 205 -34.49 22.73 -2.09
C ARG A 205 -35.41 23.00 -0.91
N PHE A 206 -36.73 22.87 -1.11
CA PHE A 206 -37.70 22.93 -0.02
C PHE A 206 -37.35 21.89 1.04
N THR A 207 -37.15 22.37 2.27
CA THR A 207 -36.58 21.58 3.37
C THR A 207 -37.59 21.49 4.51
N VAL A 208 -37.93 20.27 4.90
CA VAL A 208 -38.78 19.98 6.07
C VAL A 208 -37.92 19.34 7.14
N LEU A 209 -37.89 19.94 8.33
CA LEU A 209 -37.20 19.40 9.51
C LEU A 209 -38.21 18.71 10.41
N LEU A 210 -37.99 17.42 10.69
CA LEU A 210 -38.82 16.61 11.58
C LEU A 210 -38.04 16.23 12.84
N LYS A 211 -38.57 16.59 14.00
CA LYS A 211 -38.06 16.09 15.29
C LYS A 211 -38.44 14.62 15.43
N ASN A 212 -37.43 13.76 15.58
CA ASN A 212 -37.59 12.32 15.72
C ASN A 212 -37.09 11.88 17.10
N ALA A 213 -37.95 11.23 17.89
CA ALA A 213 -37.61 10.79 19.24
C ALA A 213 -36.57 9.65 19.27
N ASP A 214 -36.48 8.88 18.18
CA ASP A 214 -35.73 7.63 18.14
C ASP A 214 -34.82 7.48 16.91
N LYS A 215 -33.84 6.58 17.01
CA LYS A 215 -32.89 6.26 15.92
C LYS A 215 -33.38 5.12 15.02
N ARG A 216 -34.52 4.50 15.35
CA ARG A 216 -35.14 3.40 14.61
C ARG A 216 -36.29 3.95 13.77
N THR A 217 -36.49 3.42 12.58
CA THR A 217 -37.63 3.76 11.73
C THR A 217 -38.90 3.14 12.32
N GLY A 218 -39.73 3.94 12.98
CA GLY A 218 -41.05 3.52 13.45
C GLY A 218 -42.15 3.73 12.39
N PRO A 219 -43.34 3.12 12.55
CA PRO A 219 -44.47 3.29 11.63
C PRO A 219 -44.95 4.75 11.51
N SER A 220 -44.66 5.57 12.53
CA SER A 220 -44.90 7.02 12.53
C SER A 220 -44.15 7.75 11.42
N TRP A 221 -42.92 7.33 11.08
CA TRP A 221 -42.11 7.99 10.05
C TRP A 221 -42.76 7.90 8.67
N THR A 222 -43.31 6.74 8.31
CA THR A 222 -44.04 6.51 7.06
C THR A 222 -45.31 7.36 6.97
N ARG A 223 -45.99 7.58 8.11
CA ARG A 223 -47.21 8.39 8.18
C ARG A 223 -46.91 9.89 8.11
N SER A 224 -45.84 10.34 8.78
CA SER A 224 -45.38 11.73 8.73
C SER A 224 -44.77 12.12 7.39
N SER A 225 -44.03 11.22 6.74
CA SER A 225 -43.49 11.47 5.40
C SER A 225 -44.63 11.64 4.39
N GLN A 226 -45.64 10.76 4.40
CA GLN A 226 -46.86 10.88 3.60
C GLN A 226 -47.64 12.17 3.87
N ARG A 227 -47.83 12.57 5.15
CA ARG A 227 -48.56 13.81 5.48
C ARG A 227 -47.84 15.07 4.98
N SER A 228 -46.51 15.01 4.81
CA SER A 228 -45.70 16.09 4.26
C SER A 228 -45.63 16.13 2.72
N VAL A 229 -46.35 15.25 2.00
CA VAL A 229 -46.32 15.17 0.52
C VAL A 229 -47.00 16.38 -0.15
N ARG A 230 -47.91 17.08 0.56
CA ARG A 230 -48.43 18.39 0.10
C ARG A 230 -47.36 19.49 0.19
N CYS A 231 -46.47 19.53 -0.80
CA CYS A 231 -45.85 20.79 -1.19
C CYS A 231 -46.96 21.74 -1.71
N PRO A 232 -46.89 23.06 -1.48
CA PRO A 232 -47.76 24.01 -2.15
C PRO A 232 -47.50 23.98 -3.66
N SER A 233 -48.43 23.42 -4.44
CA SER A 233 -48.34 23.42 -5.90
C SER A 233 -48.60 24.83 -6.43
N ARG A 234 -47.55 25.54 -6.86
CA ARG A 234 -47.59 26.80 -7.64
C ARG A 234 -48.78 27.74 -7.33
N ARG A 235 -48.88 28.24 -6.09
CA ARG A 235 -49.64 29.47 -5.73
C ARG A 235 -49.42 29.81 -4.25
N ALA A 236 -48.51 30.74 -3.99
CA ALA A 236 -48.44 31.52 -2.76
C ALA A 236 -47.39 32.63 -2.93
N ASP A 237 -47.65 33.60 -3.80
CA ASP A 237 -46.95 34.87 -3.70
C ASP A 237 -47.39 35.54 -2.38
N ARG A 238 -46.49 35.50 -1.39
CA ARG A 238 -46.55 36.32 -0.19
C ARG A 238 -45.17 36.91 0.05
N SER A 239 -44.84 37.91 -0.75
CA SER A 239 -43.83 38.89 -0.43
C SER A 239 -44.26 39.65 0.83
N LEU A 240 -43.60 39.38 1.96
CA LEU A 240 -43.60 40.31 3.09
C LEU A 240 -42.36 41.20 2.96
N SER A 241 -42.53 42.28 2.20
CA SER A 241 -41.65 43.44 2.29
C SER A 241 -41.93 44.13 3.63
N THR A 242 -40.90 44.29 4.46
CA THR A 242 -40.90 45.34 5.49
C THR A 242 -39.46 45.82 5.67
N ALA A 243 -39.25 47.11 5.50
CA ALA A 243 -37.93 47.69 5.42
C ALA A 243 -37.27 47.87 6.80
N ALA A 244 -35.95 47.83 6.83
CA ALA A 244 -35.15 48.58 7.81
C ALA A 244 -35.27 50.10 7.50
N PRO A 245 -34.93 51.05 8.41
CA PRO A 245 -34.05 50.88 9.58
C PRO A 245 -34.51 51.60 10.87
N SER A 246 -33.75 51.44 11.97
CA SER A 246 -33.16 52.56 12.75
C SER A 246 -32.63 52.12 14.13
N SER A 247 -31.84 52.99 14.75
CA SER A 247 -31.08 52.78 15.98
C SER A 247 -31.58 53.60 17.17
N SER A 248 -31.70 53.01 18.35
CA SER A 248 -31.57 53.66 19.68
C SER A 248 -31.58 52.56 20.76
N HIS A 249 -30.54 52.41 21.58
CA HIS A 249 -30.27 53.16 22.83
C HIS A 249 -31.32 52.96 23.95
N GLY A 250 -30.96 52.16 24.96
CA GLY A 250 -31.66 52.01 26.23
C GLY A 250 -30.75 51.38 27.30
N ARG A 251 -30.27 52.19 28.26
CA ARG A 251 -29.43 51.77 29.39
C ARG A 251 -30.26 51.47 30.64
N THR A 252 -29.80 50.52 31.47
CA THR A 252 -29.88 50.50 32.97
C THR A 252 -29.02 49.30 33.46
N THR A 253 -27.83 49.48 34.06
CA THR A 253 -27.50 49.64 35.51
C THR A 253 -27.97 48.47 36.41
N LYS A 254 -27.20 47.92 37.39
CA LYS A 254 -25.89 48.27 38.01
C LYS A 254 -25.35 47.09 38.87
N ARG A 255 -24.13 47.25 39.43
CA ARG A 255 -23.39 46.43 40.44
C ARG A 255 -22.69 45.17 39.88
N ARG A 256 -21.34 45.07 39.80
CA ARG A 256 -20.21 45.23 40.76
C ARG A 256 -19.91 43.97 41.59
N SER A 257 -18.87 43.22 41.16
CA SER A 257 -17.68 42.89 41.98
C SER A 257 -16.59 42.18 41.16
N ALA A 258 -15.33 42.61 41.36
CA ALA A 258 -14.05 41.99 40.98
C ALA A 258 -13.10 42.20 42.20
N PRO A 259 -11.95 41.50 42.39
CA PRO A 259 -10.82 41.26 41.45
C PRO A 259 -10.51 39.74 41.32
N VAL A 260 -9.36 39.16 40.94
CA VAL A 260 -7.96 39.59 40.69
C VAL A 260 -7.43 38.94 39.38
N ALA A 261 -6.23 39.33 38.94
CA ALA A 261 -5.53 38.85 37.74
C ALA A 261 -5.03 37.39 37.77
N GLY A 262 -4.84 36.81 36.58
CA GLY A 262 -4.14 35.55 36.33
C GLY A 262 -3.61 35.50 34.89
N SER A 263 -2.30 35.69 34.75
CA SER A 263 -1.49 35.78 33.51
C SER A 263 -2.00 35.07 32.24
N ALA A 264 -2.04 35.81 31.13
CA ALA A 264 -2.24 35.25 29.79
C ALA A 264 -1.00 34.51 29.26
N THR A 265 -1.19 33.45 28.48
CA THR A 265 -0.14 32.87 27.62
C THR A 265 -0.76 32.39 26.31
N LEU A 266 -0.43 33.05 25.21
CA LEU A 266 -0.86 32.70 23.84
C LEU A 266 0.14 31.71 23.21
N PRO A 267 -0.31 30.57 22.66
CA PRO A 267 0.46 29.80 21.69
C PRO A 267 0.03 30.14 20.25
N ARG A 268 0.88 30.94 19.59
CA ARG A 268 1.19 31.00 18.15
C ARG A 268 0.21 30.35 17.15
N LEU A 269 -0.30 31.19 16.26
CA LEU A 269 -0.78 30.82 14.91
C LEU A 269 0.31 30.10 14.11
N GLY A 270 0.07 28.84 13.75
CA GLY A 270 0.92 28.04 12.85
C GLY A 270 0.25 27.82 11.49
N ARG A 271 0.62 28.60 10.47
CA ARG A 271 0.16 28.41 9.08
C ARG A 271 0.57 27.03 8.54
N LYS A 272 -0.36 26.33 7.87
CA LYS A 272 -0.19 25.83 6.49
C LYS A 272 -1.45 25.13 5.97
N ALA A 273 -2.20 25.81 5.13
CA ALA A 273 -3.10 25.13 4.19
C ALA A 273 -2.25 24.28 3.22
N ARG A 274 -2.70 23.06 2.92
CA ARG A 274 -2.28 22.31 1.75
C ARG A 274 -3.53 21.87 0.99
N SER A 275 -3.75 22.50 -0.15
CA SER A 275 -4.66 21.99 -1.17
C SER A 275 -4.22 20.57 -1.56
N ARG A 276 -5.19 19.66 -1.64
CA ARG A 276 -5.01 18.36 -2.31
C ARG A 276 -5.72 18.44 -3.65
N THR A 277 -4.95 18.70 -4.70
CA THR A 277 -5.38 18.38 -6.06
C THR A 277 -5.53 16.86 -6.19
N PRO A 278 -6.62 16.35 -6.80
CA PRO A 278 -6.69 14.94 -7.16
C PRO A 278 -5.82 14.70 -8.41
N THR A 279 -4.77 13.89 -8.27
CA THR A 279 -4.03 13.39 -9.44
C THR A 279 -4.93 12.42 -10.22
N VAL A 280 -5.24 12.77 -11.46
CA VAL A 280 -5.90 11.87 -12.41
C VAL A 280 -4.90 10.78 -12.84
N ALA A 281 -5.28 9.52 -12.70
CA ALA A 281 -4.54 8.40 -13.29
C ALA A 281 -5.02 8.17 -14.74
N PRO A 282 -4.12 7.83 -15.68
CA PRO A 282 -4.49 7.66 -17.09
C PRO A 282 -5.36 6.41 -17.29
N ALA A 283 -6.28 6.49 -18.25
CA ALA A 283 -7.11 5.35 -18.65
C ALA A 283 -6.26 4.33 -19.42
N ALA A 284 -6.31 3.06 -18.99
CA ALA A 284 -5.83 1.94 -19.81
C ALA A 284 -6.89 1.59 -20.84
N GLY A 285 -6.55 1.66 -22.13
CA GLY A 285 -7.42 1.22 -23.21
C GLY A 285 -7.56 -0.31 -23.25
N TYR A 286 -8.77 -0.78 -23.56
CA TYR A 286 -9.00 -2.16 -23.97
C TYR A 286 -8.92 -2.23 -25.50
N PRO A 287 -8.34 -3.29 -26.11
CA PRO A 287 -8.34 -3.45 -27.55
C PRO A 287 -9.74 -3.87 -28.04
N GLU A 288 -10.24 -3.17 -29.06
CA GLU A 288 -11.49 -3.51 -29.73
C GLU A 288 -11.32 -4.76 -30.61
N THR A 289 -12.29 -5.68 -30.52
CA THR A 289 -12.37 -6.85 -31.40
C THR A 289 -12.93 -6.42 -32.76
N ALA A 290 -12.07 -6.33 -33.77
CA ALA A 290 -12.48 -6.00 -35.14
C ALA A 290 -13.22 -7.18 -35.80
N THR A 291 -14.54 -7.04 -35.96
CA THR A 291 -15.34 -7.89 -36.85
C THR A 291 -15.02 -7.54 -38.30
N SER A 292 -14.39 -8.45 -39.05
CA SER A 292 -14.14 -8.29 -40.49
C SER A 292 -15.16 -9.11 -41.29
N THR A 293 -15.86 -8.44 -42.20
CA THR A 293 -16.98 -8.99 -42.98
C THR A 293 -16.49 -9.72 -44.23
N ASN A 294 -17.06 -10.89 -44.51
CA ASN A 294 -16.83 -11.61 -45.76
C ASN A 294 -17.35 -10.84 -46.99
N SER A 295 -16.56 -10.77 -48.06
CA SER A 295 -17.07 -10.59 -49.43
C SER A 295 -16.30 -11.48 -50.42
N ARG A 296 -17.05 -12.16 -51.29
CA ARG A 296 -16.55 -13.08 -52.32
C ARG A 296 -16.14 -12.31 -53.59
N THR A 297 -15.09 -12.78 -54.27
CA THR A 297 -15.05 -13.01 -55.74
C THR A 297 -13.79 -13.83 -56.09
N THR A 298 -13.90 -15.12 -56.41
CA THR A 298 -14.00 -15.74 -57.77
C THR A 298 -12.69 -15.88 -58.57
N THR A 299 -12.54 -17.07 -59.17
CA THR A 299 -11.89 -17.34 -60.49
C THR A 299 -10.49 -17.98 -60.55
N SER A 300 -10.49 -19.23 -61.08
CA SER A 300 -9.50 -19.84 -61.98
C SER A 300 -8.19 -20.47 -61.47
N ALA A 301 -8.30 -21.79 -61.20
CA ALA A 301 -7.66 -22.87 -61.98
C ALA A 301 -6.16 -23.23 -61.87
N ARG A 302 -5.94 -24.49 -62.28
CA ARG A 302 -4.70 -25.22 -62.66
C ARG A 302 -3.80 -25.80 -61.56
N SER A 303 -3.75 -27.14 -61.59
CA SER A 303 -2.53 -27.97 -61.62
C SER A 303 -1.61 -28.00 -60.39
N ALA A 304 -0.90 -29.08 -60.07
CA ALA A 304 -0.95 -30.49 -60.51
C ALA A 304 -0.07 -31.32 -59.55
N ILE A 305 -0.26 -32.65 -59.54
CA ILE A 305 0.73 -33.73 -59.35
C ILE A 305 1.88 -33.50 -58.34
N GLY A 306 1.96 -34.37 -57.32
CA GLY A 306 3.10 -34.49 -56.41
C GLY A 306 2.78 -35.35 -55.20
#